data_AF-A0A2W6CX31-F1
#
_entry.id   AF-A0A2W6CX31-F1
#
_cell.length_a   1.000
_cell.length_b   1.000
_cell.length_c   1.000
_cell.angle_alpha   90.00
_cell.angle_beta   90.00
_cell.angle_gamma   90.00
#
_symmetry.space_group_name_H-M   'P 1'
#
loop_
_entity.id
_entity.type
_entity.pdbx_description
1 polymer ?
#
loop_
_entity_poly.entity_id
_entity_poly.type
_entity_poly.pdbx_seq_one_letter_code
_entity_poly.pdbx_strand_id
1 'polypeptide(L)'
;MSSASLIEPLSARVFLLGDAAGDTADVLTQSLSEHGALQSAIRGLGGLSTSALQAVNQEIATVTNGLLNLDLGNLLVSGWCKYTDLTKAAKRTLASPDSEEIVVLATHRIVSTHHPSVDLIVNEAKAHTFVFELTVVFDVDGVAAVVRRGDLVALRGGKCVVTATLTLEGTPLELTRKGSIDLGLVVPLRRPIPLAQEAAFP
;
A
#
# COMPACT_ATOMS: atom_id res chain seq x y z
N MET A 1 25.89 19.89 -6.42
CA MET A 1 24.87 19.79 -5.36
C MET A 1 23.52 19.88 -6.05
N SER A 2 22.88 18.75 -6.34
CA SER A 2 21.63 18.69 -7.09
C SER A 2 20.51 18.31 -6.13
N SER A 3 19.62 19.26 -5.86
CA SER A 3 18.41 19.03 -5.06
C SER A 3 17.36 18.35 -5.96
N ALA A 4 17.24 17.03 -5.87
CA ALA A 4 16.14 16.31 -6.49
C ALA A 4 14.89 16.49 -5.62
N SER A 5 14.06 17.48 -5.95
CA SER A 5 12.70 17.60 -5.45
C SER A 5 11.78 16.68 -6.24
N LEU A 6 11.68 15.42 -5.83
CA LEU A 6 10.56 14.53 -6.13
C LEU A 6 10.25 13.75 -4.84
N ILE A 7 9.41 14.33 -3.99
CA ILE A 7 8.78 13.56 -2.90
C ILE A 7 7.57 12.89 -3.57
N GLU A 8 7.84 11.84 -4.33
CA GLU A 8 6.80 10.91 -4.76
C GLU A 8 6.22 10.23 -3.51
N PRO A 9 4.90 10.02 -3.45
CA PRO A 9 4.30 9.27 -2.36
C PRO A 9 4.95 7.89 -2.25
N LEU A 10 5.23 7.46 -1.02
CA LEU A 10 5.84 6.16 -0.77
C LEU A 10 4.83 5.06 -1.14
N SER A 11 5.09 4.35 -2.24
CA SER A 11 4.25 3.24 -2.67
C SER A 11 4.60 1.93 -1.94
N ALA A 12 3.62 1.02 -1.87
CA ALA A 12 3.82 -0.34 -1.36
C ALA A 12 4.95 -1.05 -2.12
N ARG A 13 5.12 -0.78 -3.42
CA ARG A 13 6.22 -1.27 -4.26
C ARG A 13 7.59 -0.86 -3.74
N VAL A 14 7.83 0.45 -3.64
CA VAL A 14 9.12 0.99 -3.16
C VAL A 14 9.38 0.51 -1.73
N PHE A 15 8.32 0.43 -0.93
CA PHE A 15 8.43 -0.10 0.40
C PHE A 15 8.73 -1.60 0.42
N LEU A 16 8.14 -2.47 -0.39
CA LEU A 16 8.37 -3.92 -0.33
C LEU A 16 9.68 -4.35 -1.00
N LEU A 17 10.00 -3.74 -2.14
CA LEU A 17 11.04 -4.21 -3.06
C LEU A 17 12.30 -3.33 -3.05
N GLY A 18 12.21 -2.12 -2.47
CA GLY A 18 13.27 -1.13 -2.51
C GLY A 18 13.31 -0.33 -3.82
N ASP A 19 14.03 0.78 -3.80
CA ASP A 19 14.29 1.64 -4.98
C ASP A 19 15.51 1.12 -5.76
N ALA A 20 15.48 -0.15 -6.15
CA ALA A 20 16.49 -0.68 -7.04
C ALA A 20 16.10 -0.31 -8.48
N ALA A 21 16.97 0.43 -9.17
CA ALA A 21 16.84 0.81 -10.58
C ALA A 21 16.89 -0.37 -11.57
N GLY A 22 16.61 -1.60 -11.10
CA GLY A 22 16.37 -2.78 -11.93
C GLY A 22 14.89 -2.92 -12.22
N ASP A 23 14.56 -3.64 -13.30
CA ASP A 23 13.17 -3.88 -13.68
C ASP A 23 12.44 -4.53 -12.49
N THR A 24 11.41 -3.86 -11.95
CA THR A 24 10.63 -4.35 -10.80
C THR A 24 10.08 -5.75 -11.08
N ALA A 25 9.82 -6.02 -12.36
CA ALA A 25 9.40 -7.31 -12.84
C ALA A 25 10.44 -8.40 -12.52
N ASP A 26 11.73 -8.11 -12.61
CA ASP A 26 12.81 -9.06 -12.36
C ASP A 26 12.95 -9.37 -10.87
N VAL A 27 12.85 -8.37 -9.98
CA VAL A 27 12.93 -8.58 -8.53
C VAL A 27 11.74 -9.39 -8.03
N LEU A 28 10.53 -9.10 -8.53
CA LEU A 28 9.34 -9.88 -8.25
C LEU A 28 9.44 -11.29 -8.82
N THR A 29 9.87 -11.44 -10.06
CA THR A 29 10.06 -12.76 -10.69
C THR A 29 11.09 -13.58 -9.93
N GLN A 30 12.19 -12.97 -9.52
CA GLN A 30 13.23 -13.62 -8.75
C GLN A 30 12.70 -14.03 -7.37
N SER A 31 12.02 -13.14 -6.65
CA SER A 31 11.43 -13.47 -5.35
C SER A 31 10.37 -14.58 -5.46
N LEU A 32 9.47 -14.50 -6.46
CA LEU A 32 8.44 -15.52 -6.73
C LEU A 32 9.05 -16.86 -7.16
N SER A 33 10.17 -16.83 -7.89
CA SER A 33 10.91 -18.03 -8.33
C SER A 33 11.68 -18.67 -7.17
N GLU A 34 12.36 -17.87 -6.35
CA GLU A 34 13.12 -18.31 -5.17
C GLU A 34 12.22 -19.00 -4.14
N HIS A 35 10.99 -18.52 -3.99
CA HIS A 35 10.04 -19.07 -3.04
C HIS A 35 9.12 -20.15 -3.67
N GLY A 36 9.34 -20.53 -4.93
CA GLY A 36 8.82 -21.75 -5.56
C GLY A 36 7.32 -21.81 -5.87
N ALA A 37 6.52 -20.84 -5.46
CA ALA A 37 5.07 -20.93 -5.64
C ALA A 37 4.58 -20.64 -7.06
N LEU A 38 5.34 -19.85 -7.81
CA LEU A 38 5.08 -19.70 -9.24
C LEU A 38 5.23 -21.06 -9.94
N GLN A 39 6.24 -21.85 -9.54
CA GLN A 39 6.41 -23.21 -10.04
C GLN A 39 5.33 -24.18 -9.56
N SER A 40 4.76 -24.02 -8.35
CA SER A 40 3.65 -24.87 -7.90
C SER A 40 2.34 -24.56 -8.64
N ALA A 41 2.01 -23.28 -8.82
CA ALA A 41 0.82 -22.86 -9.55
C ALA A 41 0.91 -23.27 -11.03
N ILE A 42 2.10 -23.11 -11.63
CA ILE A 42 2.38 -23.52 -13.01
C ILE A 42 2.41 -25.04 -13.20
N ARG A 43 2.91 -25.83 -12.24
CA ARG A 43 2.91 -27.30 -12.34
C ARG A 43 1.51 -27.86 -12.52
N GLY A 44 0.48 -27.18 -11.99
CA GLY A 44 -0.92 -27.52 -12.20
C GLY A 44 -1.41 -27.31 -13.64
N LEU A 45 -0.72 -26.49 -14.44
CA LEU A 45 -1.15 -26.11 -15.78
C LEU A 45 -0.68 -27.06 -16.90
N GLY A 46 0.30 -27.94 -16.63
CA GLY A 46 0.74 -29.00 -17.55
C GLY A 46 1.33 -28.53 -18.89
N GLY A 47 2.55 -28.97 -19.23
CA GLY A 47 3.04 -28.95 -20.63
C GLY A 47 3.40 -27.58 -21.25
N LEU A 48 3.49 -26.51 -20.46
CA LEU A 48 3.99 -25.21 -20.95
C LEU A 48 5.47 -25.31 -21.36
N SER A 49 5.80 -24.73 -22.52
CA SER A 49 7.20 -24.58 -22.95
C SER A 49 7.94 -23.60 -22.05
N THR A 50 9.27 -23.68 -22.01
CA THR A 50 10.11 -22.72 -21.26
C THR A 50 9.85 -21.26 -21.68
N SER A 51 9.56 -21.01 -22.96
CA SER A 51 9.21 -19.67 -23.45
C SER A 51 7.83 -19.20 -22.97
N ALA A 52 6.83 -20.09 -22.94
CA ALA A 52 5.51 -19.77 -22.40
C ALA A 52 5.58 -19.46 -20.91
N LEU A 53 6.38 -20.23 -20.17
CA LEU A 53 6.65 -20.00 -18.75
C LEU A 53 7.28 -18.62 -18.49
N GLN A 54 8.27 -18.24 -19.29
CA GLN A 54 8.92 -16.95 -19.15
C GLN A 54 7.96 -15.78 -19.44
N ALA A 55 7.08 -15.92 -20.44
CA ALA A 55 6.06 -14.92 -20.74
C ALA A 55 5.03 -14.78 -19.60
N VAL A 56 4.59 -15.90 -19.02
CA VAL A 56 3.71 -15.90 -17.83
C VAL A 56 4.37 -15.18 -16.65
N ASN A 57 5.66 -15.43 -16.42
CA ASN A 57 6.40 -14.77 -15.34
C ASN A 57 6.46 -13.25 -15.54
N GLN A 58 6.77 -12.78 -16.75
CA GLN A 58 6.83 -11.36 -17.07
C GLN A 58 5.47 -10.67 -16.93
N GLU A 59 4.39 -11.33 -17.35
CA GLU A 59 3.04 -10.78 -17.23
C GLU A 59 2.61 -10.68 -15.77
N ILE A 60 2.81 -11.74 -14.99
CA ILE A 60 2.54 -11.73 -13.54
C ILE A 60 3.31 -10.60 -12.86
N ALA A 61 4.58 -10.42 -13.20
CA ALA A 61 5.41 -9.40 -12.60
C ALA A 61 4.99 -7.98 -13.01
N THR A 62 4.55 -7.79 -14.26
CA THR A 62 4.00 -6.52 -14.76
C THR A 62 2.70 -6.17 -14.06
N VAL A 63 1.78 -7.13 -13.94
CA VAL A 63 0.50 -6.88 -13.26
C VAL A 63 0.72 -6.65 -11.77
N THR A 64 1.56 -7.44 -11.12
CA THR A 64 1.94 -7.25 -9.71
C THR A 64 2.57 -5.87 -9.49
N ASN A 65 3.40 -5.39 -10.41
CA ASN A 65 3.97 -4.04 -10.34
C ASN A 65 2.89 -2.94 -10.37
N GLY A 66 1.87 -3.08 -11.23
CA GLY A 66 0.72 -2.18 -11.25
C GLY A 66 -0.09 -2.22 -9.95
N LEU A 67 -0.25 -3.41 -9.38
CA LEU A 67 -0.98 -3.64 -8.12
C LEU A 67 -0.24 -3.10 -6.89
N LEU A 68 1.09 -3.10 -6.91
CA LEU A 68 1.93 -2.58 -5.82
C LEU A 68 2.11 -1.05 -5.87
N ASN A 69 1.48 -0.36 -6.83
CA ASN A 69 1.53 1.10 -6.91
C ASN A 69 0.58 1.81 -5.91
N LEU A 70 0.12 1.09 -4.89
CA LEU A 70 -0.70 1.63 -3.80
C LEU A 70 0.10 2.65 -2.99
N ASP A 71 -0.46 3.85 -2.85
CA ASP A 71 0.09 4.93 -2.04
C ASP A 71 -0.16 4.65 -0.55
N LEU A 72 0.93 4.39 0.21
CA LEU A 72 0.84 4.10 1.64
C LEU A 72 0.30 5.29 2.45
N GLY A 73 0.52 6.52 1.98
CA GLY A 73 -0.03 7.73 2.56
C GLY A 73 -1.55 7.77 2.45
N ASN A 74 -2.10 7.40 1.29
CA ASN A 74 -3.56 7.33 1.11
C ASN A 74 -4.19 6.23 1.98
N LEU A 75 -3.53 5.07 2.14
CA LEU A 75 -4.01 4.01 3.03
C LEU A 75 -4.07 4.49 4.49
N LEU A 76 -3.03 5.17 4.96
CA LEU A 76 -3.00 5.78 6.30
C LEU A 76 -4.13 6.79 6.50
N VAL A 77 -4.30 7.70 5.54
CA VAL A 77 -5.36 8.72 5.59
C VAL A 77 -6.75 8.09 5.61
N SER A 78 -6.99 7.06 4.80
CA SER A 78 -8.27 6.34 4.78
C SER A 78 -8.59 5.69 6.13
N GLY A 79 -7.57 5.17 6.82
CA GLY A 79 -7.68 4.65 8.18
C GLY A 79 -8.05 5.74 9.19
N TRP A 80 -7.47 6.94 9.06
CA TRP A 80 -7.78 8.08 9.92
C TRP A 80 -9.15 8.70 9.67
N CYS A 81 -9.64 8.72 8.43
CA CYS A 81 -11.01 9.14 8.14
C CYS A 81 -12.03 8.26 8.86
N LYS A 82 -11.71 6.98 9.09
CA LYS A 82 -12.52 6.03 9.86
C LYS A 82 -12.36 6.20 11.37
N TYR A 83 -11.38 6.97 11.84
CA TYR A 83 -11.14 7.18 13.26
C TYR A 83 -12.14 8.20 13.83
N THR A 84 -12.94 7.74 14.79
CA THR A 84 -14.10 8.50 15.27
C THR A 84 -13.73 9.81 15.95
N ASP A 85 -12.58 9.89 16.61
CA ASP A 85 -12.21 11.10 17.35
C ASP A 85 -11.74 12.21 16.41
N LEU A 86 -11.07 11.85 15.31
CA LEU A 86 -10.80 12.78 14.21
C LEU A 86 -12.09 13.27 13.55
N THR A 87 -13.03 12.36 13.27
CA THR A 87 -14.34 12.73 12.70
C THR A 87 -15.13 13.66 13.63
N LYS A 88 -15.08 13.44 14.95
CA LYS A 88 -15.72 14.31 15.96
C LYS A 88 -15.05 15.69 16.02
N ALA A 89 -13.72 15.75 16.02
CA ALA A 89 -12.99 17.01 15.97
C ALA A 89 -13.29 17.79 14.67
N ALA A 90 -13.41 17.08 13.55
CA ALA A 90 -13.80 17.67 12.28
C ALA A 90 -15.19 18.32 12.36
N LYS A 91 -16.18 17.61 12.90
CA LYS A 91 -17.54 18.16 13.09
C LYS A 91 -17.56 19.39 14.00
N ARG A 92 -16.79 19.39 15.09
CA ARG A 92 -16.70 20.52 16.02
C ARG A 92 -16.01 21.75 15.39
N THR A 93 -14.91 21.53 14.68
CA THR A 93 -14.20 22.61 13.98
C THR A 93 -14.95 23.14 12.76
N LEU A 94 -15.85 22.36 12.16
CA LEU A 94 -16.81 22.85 11.17
C LEU A 94 -17.85 23.77 11.80
N ALA A 95 -18.36 23.42 12.98
CA ALA A 95 -19.34 24.23 13.70
C ALA A 95 -18.74 25.53 14.27
N SER A 96 -17.42 25.59 14.44
CA SER A 96 -16.68 26.79 14.88
C SER A 96 -15.46 27.03 13.97
N PRO A 97 -15.63 27.76 12.84
CA PRO A 97 -14.61 27.87 11.79
C PRO A 97 -13.28 28.54 12.17
N ASP A 98 -13.23 29.20 13.33
CA ASP A 98 -12.03 29.81 13.91
C ASP A 98 -11.33 28.91 14.93
N SER A 99 -11.91 27.74 15.23
CA SER A 99 -11.34 26.77 16.15
C SER A 99 -10.35 25.83 15.45
N GLU A 100 -9.32 25.46 16.20
CA GLU A 100 -8.37 24.40 15.88
C GLU A 100 -8.39 23.38 17.01
N GLU A 101 -8.39 22.10 16.65
CA GLU A 101 -8.29 21.01 17.61
C GLU A 101 -7.06 20.15 17.32
N ILE A 102 -6.32 19.82 18.39
CA ILE A 102 -5.23 18.86 18.34
C ILE A 102 -5.75 17.54 18.90
N VAL A 103 -5.80 16.53 18.06
CA VAL A 103 -6.23 15.17 18.43
C VAL A 103 -4.99 14.30 18.56
N VAL A 104 -4.72 13.83 19.78
CA VAL A 104 -3.68 12.82 19.99
C VAL A 104 -4.22 11.49 19.50
N LEU A 105 -3.58 10.93 18.48
CA LEU A 105 -3.86 9.59 18.01
C LEU A 105 -3.15 8.65 18.98
N ALA A 106 -3.93 8.03 19.89
CA ALA A 106 -3.42 6.96 20.73
C ALA A 106 -2.76 5.88 19.86
N THR A 107 -1.86 5.08 20.45
CA THR A 107 -1.20 3.99 19.73
C THR A 107 -2.26 3.12 19.05
N HIS A 108 -2.28 3.12 17.72
CA HIS A 108 -3.34 2.48 16.95
C HIS A 108 -2.77 1.73 15.75
N ARG A 109 -3.45 0.63 15.43
CA ARG A 109 -3.13 -0.23 14.29
C ARG A 109 -4.14 0.00 13.18
N ILE A 110 -3.65 0.34 12.00
CA ILE A 110 -4.43 0.40 10.76
C ILE A 110 -4.05 -0.82 9.93
N VAL A 111 -5.04 -1.56 9.43
CA VAL A 111 -4.84 -2.71 8.55
C VAL A 111 -5.59 -2.45 7.25
N SER A 112 -4.89 -2.63 6.12
CA SER A 112 -5.49 -2.61 4.79
C SER A 112 -5.13 -3.90 4.06
N THR A 113 -6.16 -4.62 3.60
CA THR A 113 -5.99 -5.87 2.86
C THR A 113 -6.62 -5.74 1.47
N HIS A 114 -5.86 -6.09 0.44
CA HIS A 114 -6.25 -6.02 -0.96
C HIS A 114 -6.10 -7.40 -1.59
N HIS A 115 -7.05 -7.80 -2.45
CA HIS A 115 -7.07 -9.11 -3.11
C HIS A 115 -7.02 -8.98 -4.64
N PRO A 116 -5.91 -8.52 -5.22
CA PRO A 116 -5.87 -8.40 -6.66
C PRO A 116 -5.70 -9.76 -7.34
N SER A 117 -6.21 -9.89 -8.56
CA SER A 117 -6.14 -11.14 -9.32
C SER A 117 -5.69 -10.92 -10.76
N VAL A 118 -5.06 -11.94 -11.34
CA VAL A 118 -4.53 -11.94 -12.71
C VAL A 118 -5.02 -13.19 -13.43
N ASP A 119 -5.72 -12.99 -14.54
CA ASP A 119 -6.17 -14.09 -15.39
C ASP A 119 -5.07 -14.44 -16.41
N LEU A 120 -4.65 -15.70 -16.41
CA LEU A 120 -3.80 -16.27 -17.44
C LEU A 120 -4.66 -16.80 -18.57
N ILE A 121 -4.45 -16.27 -19.77
CA ILE A 121 -5.16 -16.69 -20.99
C ILE A 121 -4.17 -17.40 -21.92
N VAL A 122 -4.51 -18.61 -22.36
CA VAL A 122 -3.74 -19.41 -23.31
C VAL A 122 -4.68 -19.82 -24.46
N ASN A 123 -4.29 -19.52 -25.70
CA ASN A 123 -5.11 -19.80 -26.88
C ASN A 123 -6.54 -19.24 -26.75
N GLU A 124 -6.67 -17.99 -26.30
CA GLU A 124 -7.95 -17.29 -26.08
C GLU A 124 -8.86 -17.90 -24.99
N ALA A 125 -8.43 -18.96 -24.31
CA ALA A 125 -9.13 -19.56 -23.19
C ALA A 125 -8.43 -19.18 -21.87
N LYS A 126 -9.22 -18.84 -20.84
CA LYS A 126 -8.67 -18.65 -19.50
C LYS A 126 -8.13 -19.98 -18.99
N ALA A 127 -6.82 -20.04 -18.82
CA ALA A 127 -6.10 -21.19 -18.28
C ALA A 127 -6.05 -21.17 -16.76
N HIS A 128 -5.92 -19.98 -16.14
CA HIS A 128 -5.82 -19.85 -14.68
C HIS A 128 -6.22 -18.45 -14.18
N THR A 129 -6.50 -18.32 -12.88
CA THR A 129 -6.59 -17.03 -12.20
C THR A 129 -5.67 -17.06 -10.99
N PHE A 130 -4.62 -16.24 -11.00
CA PHE A 130 -3.73 -16.04 -9.86
C PHE A 130 -4.37 -15.01 -8.91
N VAL A 131 -4.56 -15.38 -7.65
CA VAL A 131 -5.11 -14.48 -6.62
C VAL A 131 -4.01 -14.11 -5.65
N PHE A 132 -3.72 -12.81 -5.55
CA PHE A 132 -2.76 -12.27 -4.60
C PHE A 132 -3.49 -11.71 -3.39
N GLU A 133 -2.81 -11.67 -2.26
CA GLU A 133 -3.26 -10.92 -1.09
C GLU A 133 -2.13 -9.99 -0.65
N LEU A 134 -2.39 -8.69 -0.67
CA LEU A 134 -1.51 -7.68 -0.10
C LEU A 134 -2.13 -7.16 1.19
N THR A 135 -1.47 -7.42 2.30
CA THR A 135 -1.81 -6.88 3.61
C THR A 135 -0.76 -5.85 4.03
N VAL A 136 -1.21 -4.64 4.35
CA VAL A 136 -0.39 -3.56 4.89
C VAL A 136 -0.89 -3.20 6.28
N VAL A 137 0.01 -3.27 7.25
CA VAL A 137 -0.23 -2.93 8.65
C VAL A 137 0.60 -1.71 9.02
N PHE A 138 -0.07 -0.69 9.55
CA PHE A 138 0.56 0.49 10.12
C PHE A 138 0.37 0.47 11.63
N ASP A 139 1.45 0.32 12.38
CA ASP A 139 1.47 0.55 13.83
C ASP A 139 1.92 2.00 14.06
N VAL A 140 0.98 2.85 14.48
CA VAL A 140 1.19 4.28 14.67
C VAL A 140 1.30 4.58 16.16
N ASP A 141 2.35 5.30 16.56
CA ASP A 141 2.58 5.67 17.95
C ASP A 141 2.97 7.14 18.11
N GLY A 142 2.38 7.82 19.10
CA GLY A 142 2.77 9.18 19.50
C GLY A 142 2.49 10.29 18.47
N VAL A 143 1.45 10.15 17.65
CA VAL A 143 1.10 11.13 16.61
C VAL A 143 0.01 12.08 17.09
N ALA A 144 0.19 13.38 16.83
CA ALA A 144 -0.86 14.37 17.01
C ALA A 144 -1.34 14.89 15.64
N ALA A 145 -2.65 14.83 15.41
CA ALA A 145 -3.30 15.36 14.23
C ALA A 145 -3.91 16.73 14.54
N VAL A 146 -3.71 17.69 13.64
CA VAL A 146 -4.28 19.04 13.74
C VAL A 146 -5.48 19.10 12.79
N VAL A 147 -6.64 19.38 13.37
CA VAL A 147 -7.91 19.49 12.64
C VAL A 147 -8.38 20.94 12.68
N ARG A 148 -8.74 21.48 11.51
CA ARG A 148 -9.23 22.85 11.36
C ARG A 148 -10.29 22.88 10.27
N ARG A 149 -11.42 23.55 10.53
CA ARG A 149 -12.54 23.68 9.57
C ARG A 149 -13.00 22.35 8.96
N GLY A 150 -12.95 21.26 9.72
CA GLY A 150 -13.33 19.93 9.23
C GLY A 150 -12.24 19.12 8.53
N ASP A 151 -11.06 19.71 8.35
CA ASP A 151 -9.97 19.10 7.60
C ASP A 151 -8.79 18.73 8.50
N LEU A 152 -8.13 17.63 8.17
CA LEU A 152 -6.78 17.32 8.65
C LEU A 152 -5.80 18.24 7.92
N VAL A 153 -5.12 19.11 8.68
CA VAL A 153 -4.21 20.12 8.12
C VAL A 153 -2.75 19.91 8.48
N ALA A 154 -2.45 19.17 9.56
CA ALA A 154 -1.09 18.81 9.93
C ALA A 154 -1.05 17.50 10.73
N LEU A 155 0.08 16.81 10.66
CA LEU A 155 0.46 15.73 11.57
C LEU A 155 1.76 16.15 12.25
N ARG A 156 1.85 15.91 13.55
CA ARG A 156 2.99 16.29 14.37
C ARG A 156 3.48 15.09 15.15
N GLY A 157 4.77 14.81 14.98
CA GLY A 157 5.48 13.78 15.73
C GLY A 157 4.98 12.36 15.45
N GLY A 158 5.51 11.45 16.26
CA GLY A 158 5.17 10.04 16.25
C GLY A 158 6.04 9.20 15.32
N LYS A 159 5.98 7.88 15.52
CA LYS A 159 6.63 6.88 14.69
C LYS A 159 5.55 6.02 14.06
N CYS A 160 5.74 5.67 12.80
CA CYS A 160 4.94 4.63 12.18
C CYS A 160 5.85 3.48 11.75
N VAL A 161 5.50 2.29 12.22
CA VAL A 161 6.09 1.06 11.72
C VAL A 161 5.12 0.47 10.71
N VAL A 162 5.60 0.31 9.48
CA VAL A 162 4.85 -0.33 8.41
C VAL A 162 5.32 -1.76 8.28
N THR A 163 4.37 -2.68 8.17
CA THR A 163 4.61 -4.06 7.75
C THR A 163 3.76 -4.31 6.52
N ALA A 164 4.39 -4.66 5.40
CA ALA A 164 3.68 -5.06 4.19
C ALA A 164 3.99 -6.52 3.90
N THR A 165 2.95 -7.30 3.61
CA THR A 165 3.00 -8.73 3.32
C THR A 165 2.23 -9.00 2.04
N LEU A 166 2.90 -9.59 1.05
CA LEU A 166 2.29 -10.04 -0.19
C LEU A 166 2.31 -11.57 -0.22
N THR A 167 1.16 -12.20 -0.50
CA THR A 167 1.01 -13.65 -0.72
C THR A 167 0.35 -13.95 -2.06
N LEU A 168 0.49 -15.19 -2.54
CA LEU A 168 -0.15 -15.72 -3.75
C LEU A 168 -0.86 -17.03 -3.41
N GLU A 169 -2.13 -17.14 -3.77
CA GLU A 169 -2.96 -18.35 -3.61
C GLU A 169 -3.01 -18.90 -2.17
N GLY A 170 -2.85 -18.04 -1.16
CA GLY A 170 -2.81 -18.45 0.25
C GLY A 170 -1.62 -19.37 0.61
N THR A 171 -0.61 -19.45 -0.26
CA THR A 171 0.63 -20.22 -0.01
C THR A 171 1.63 -19.39 0.82
N PRO A 172 2.59 -20.04 1.51
CA PRO A 172 3.59 -19.38 2.37
C PRO A 172 4.65 -18.56 1.61
N LEU A 173 4.32 -18.03 0.45
CA LEU A 173 5.03 -16.90 -0.16
C LEU A 173 4.78 -15.65 0.68
N GLU A 174 5.36 -15.56 1.85
CA GLU A 174 5.26 -14.33 2.64
C GLU A 174 6.42 -13.41 2.25
N LEU A 175 6.26 -12.64 1.15
CA LEU A 175 7.13 -11.49 0.94
C LEU A 175 6.71 -10.44 1.97
N THR A 176 7.41 -10.45 3.11
CA THR A 176 7.15 -9.52 4.22
C THR A 176 8.30 -8.55 4.37
N ARG A 177 8.00 -7.24 4.36
CA ARG A 177 8.96 -6.21 4.74
C ARG A 177 8.41 -5.34 5.84
N LYS A 178 9.30 -4.98 6.78
CA LYS A 178 9.02 -4.10 7.91
C LYS A 178 9.99 -2.92 7.92
N GLY A 179 9.48 -1.73 8.24
CA GLY A 179 10.28 -0.50 8.22
C GLY A 179 9.61 0.62 9.01
N SER A 180 10.44 1.54 9.52
CA SER A 180 9.94 2.75 10.20
C SER A 180 9.92 3.90 9.21
N ILE A 181 8.80 4.63 9.20
CA ILE A 181 8.62 5.85 8.39
C ILE A 181 8.24 7.01 9.29
N ASP A 182 8.61 8.22 8.87
CA ASP A 182 8.08 9.46 9.43
C ASP A 182 6.75 9.78 8.72
N LEU A 183 5.66 9.82 9.48
CA LEU A 183 4.32 10.04 8.94
C LEU A 183 4.16 11.41 8.29
N GLY A 184 4.90 12.42 8.74
CA GLY A 184 4.90 13.75 8.13
C GLY A 184 5.53 13.76 6.73
N LEU A 185 6.35 12.75 6.40
CA LEU A 185 6.95 12.58 5.07
C LEU A 185 6.09 11.71 4.15
N VAL A 186 5.28 10.80 4.70
CA VAL A 186 4.47 9.84 3.93
C VAL A 186 3.08 10.36 3.60
N VAL A 187 2.50 11.24 4.44
CA VAL A 187 1.21 11.86 4.16
C VAL A 187 1.43 13.30 3.67
N PRO A 188 1.37 13.56 2.36
CA PRO A 188 1.57 14.90 1.83
C PRO A 188 0.35 15.78 2.12
N LEU A 189 0.33 16.42 3.29
CA LEU A 189 -0.69 17.41 3.68
C LEU A 189 -0.53 18.76 2.94
N ARG A 190 -0.18 18.72 1.65
CA ARG A 190 -0.08 19.91 0.78
C ARG A 190 -1.45 20.55 0.56
N ARG A 191 -2.52 19.77 0.70
CA ARG A 191 -3.91 20.22 0.71
C ARG A 191 -4.58 19.68 1.99
N PRO A 192 -5.47 20.46 2.63
CA PRO A 192 -6.29 19.95 3.72
C PRO A 192 -7.07 18.70 3.28
N ILE A 193 -7.12 17.69 4.13
CA ILE A 193 -7.84 16.44 3.85
C ILE A 193 -9.19 16.48 4.59
N PRO A 194 -10.33 16.44 3.89
CA PRO A 194 -11.64 16.42 4.53
C PRO A 194 -11.82 15.15 5.37
N LEU A 195 -12.15 15.31 6.64
CA LEU A 195 -12.42 14.19 7.55
C LEU A 195 -13.93 13.89 7.69
N ALA A 196 -14.78 14.80 7.21
CA ALA A 196 -16.24 14.72 7.36
C ALA A 196 -16.95 14.08 6.14
N GLN A 197 -16.25 13.89 5.04
CA GLN A 197 -16.71 13.09 3.90
C GLN A 197 -15.88 11.82 3.87
N GLU A 198 -16.52 10.68 3.58
CA GLU A 198 -15.81 9.47 3.21
C GLU A 198 -15.01 9.82 1.95
N ALA A 199 -13.74 10.18 2.13
CA ALA A 199 -12.90 10.62 1.04
C ALA A 199 -12.85 9.46 0.04
N ALA A 200 -13.44 9.69 -1.13
CA ALA A 200 -13.35 8.77 -2.26
C ALA A 200 -11.89 8.78 -2.72
N PHE A 201 -11.08 7.92 -2.10
CA PHE A 201 -9.76 7.62 -2.60
C PHE A 201 -9.92 6.71 -3.82
N PRO A 202 -9.29 7.03 -4.96
CA PRO A 202 -9.23 6.13 -6.11
C PRO A 202 -8.44 4.86 -5.79
#